data_AF-A0A193C9X2-F1
#
_entry.id   AF-A0A193C9X2-F1
#
_cell.length_a   1.000
_cell.length_b   1.000
_cell.length_c   1.000
_cell.angle_alpha   90.00
_cell.angle_beta   90.00
_cell.angle_gamma   90.00
#
_symmetry.space_group_name_H-M   'P 1'
#
loop_
_entity.id
_entity.type
_entity.pdbx_description
1 polymer ?
#
loop_
_entity_poly.entity_id
_entity_poly.type
_entity_poly.pdbx_seq_one_letter_code
_entity_poly.pdbx_strand_id
1 'polypeptide(L)'
;MPPNTGPTDPTAATKAAEPRSAAEHCAAAEALFARARAIYPTLSSRAVDQDEYRRCLDWARMHLRIAEAITSGAGLVFAQHHLLANPNARPPYTHAGAETQLWNEHFESQHDPTGRPA
;
A
#
# COMPACT_ATOMS: atom_id res chain seq x y z
N MET A 1 -17.92 15.17 46.80
CA MET A 1 -17.23 14.04 46.12
C MET A 1 -16.83 14.51 44.74
N PRO A 2 -15.54 14.44 44.35
CA PRO A 2 -15.11 14.80 43.00
C PRO A 2 -15.50 13.70 42.01
N PRO A 3 -15.89 14.02 40.76
CA PRO A 3 -16.09 13.02 39.74
C PRO A 3 -14.74 12.43 39.32
N ASN A 4 -14.69 11.09 39.32
CA ASN A 4 -13.54 10.29 38.93
C ASN A 4 -13.37 10.37 37.40
N THR A 5 -12.46 11.22 36.92
CA THR A 5 -11.95 11.13 35.54
C THR A 5 -11.03 9.93 35.45
N GLY A 6 -11.61 8.77 35.11
CA GLY A 6 -10.84 7.59 34.75
C GLY A 6 -9.95 7.85 33.52
N PRO A 7 -8.86 7.09 33.35
CA PRO A 7 -7.92 7.31 32.25
C PRO A 7 -8.65 7.17 30.91
N THR A 8 -8.55 8.20 30.08
CA THR A 8 -8.98 8.16 28.69
C THR A 8 -8.20 7.05 28.00
N ASP A 9 -8.90 5.98 27.67
CA ASP A 9 -8.40 4.83 26.95
C ASP A 9 -7.73 5.29 25.64
N PRO A 10 -6.40 5.15 25.47
CA PRO A 10 -5.70 5.57 24.25
C PRO A 10 -6.12 4.74 23.01
N THR A 11 -6.91 3.68 23.24
CA THR A 11 -7.48 2.79 22.22
C THR A 11 -8.63 3.43 21.42
N ALA A 12 -9.06 4.65 21.79
CA ALA A 12 -10.05 5.43 21.03
C ALA A 12 -9.44 6.26 19.89
N ALA A 13 -8.12 6.21 19.69
CA ALA A 13 -7.46 6.82 18.53
C ALA A 13 -7.70 5.95 17.28
N THR A 14 -8.90 6.09 16.72
CA THR A 14 -9.24 5.86 15.31
C THR A 14 -8.83 4.48 14.78
N LYS A 15 -9.79 3.52 14.77
CA LYS A 15 -9.86 2.55 13.67
C LYS A 15 -10.10 3.33 12.38
N ALA A 16 -9.09 4.02 11.87
CA ALA A 16 -9.11 4.50 10.51
C ALA A 16 -9.30 3.25 9.65
N ALA A 17 -10.39 3.20 8.90
CA ALA A 17 -10.64 2.06 8.03
C ALA A 17 -9.40 1.84 7.16
N GLU A 18 -8.94 0.60 7.07
CA GLU A 18 -7.82 0.26 6.20
C GLU A 18 -8.14 0.76 4.78
N PRO A 19 -7.20 1.48 4.13
CA PRO A 19 -7.42 2.00 2.78
C PRO A 19 -7.73 0.85 1.82
N ARG A 20 -8.74 1.02 0.97
CA ARG A 20 -9.25 -0.02 0.05
C ARG A 20 -9.06 0.34 -1.42
N SER A 21 -8.65 1.57 -1.71
CA SER A 21 -8.46 2.09 -3.07
C SER A 21 -7.10 2.76 -3.24
N ALA A 22 -6.63 2.86 -4.48
CA ALA A 22 -5.38 3.56 -4.80
C ALA A 22 -5.39 5.01 -4.28
N ALA A 23 -6.52 5.71 -4.39
CA ALA A 23 -6.66 7.08 -3.88
C ALA A 23 -6.52 7.15 -2.35
N GLU A 24 -7.11 6.21 -1.62
CA GLU A 24 -6.98 6.15 -0.16
C GLU A 24 -5.55 5.76 0.27
N HIS A 25 -4.88 4.88 -0.48
CA HIS A 25 -3.46 4.58 -0.27
C HIS A 25 -2.59 5.82 -0.54
N CYS A 26 -2.86 6.60 -1.59
CA CYS A 26 -2.16 7.87 -1.85
C CYS A 26 -2.39 8.87 -0.70
N ALA A 27 -3.63 9.05 -0.24
CA ALA A 27 -3.94 9.93 0.88
C ALA A 27 -3.23 9.49 2.19
N ALA A 28 -3.17 8.18 2.46
CA ALA A 28 -2.43 7.64 3.59
C ALA A 28 -0.91 7.92 3.47
N ALA A 29 -0.33 7.75 2.28
CA ALA A 29 1.07 8.08 2.03
C ALA A 29 1.35 9.58 2.24
N GLU A 30 0.47 10.46 1.76
CA GLU A 30 0.59 11.91 1.95
C GLU A 30 0.56 12.31 3.43
N ALA A 31 -0.35 11.70 4.21
CA ALA A 31 -0.43 11.93 5.66
C ALA A 31 0.87 11.49 6.37
N LEU A 32 1.44 10.35 5.99
CA LEU A 32 2.70 9.84 6.54
C LEU A 32 3.89 10.72 6.13
N PHE A 33 3.95 11.20 4.89
CA PHE A 33 4.96 12.17 4.48
C PHE A 33 4.81 13.51 5.21
N ALA A 34 3.58 13.99 5.42
CA ALA A 34 3.34 15.20 6.20
C ALA A 34 3.85 15.04 7.64
N ARG A 35 3.60 13.87 8.25
CA ARG A 35 4.13 13.55 9.57
C ARG A 35 5.65 13.48 9.60
N ALA A 36 6.27 12.83 8.61
CA ALA A 36 7.73 12.78 8.47
C ALA A 36 8.33 14.20 8.34
N ARG A 37 7.72 15.07 7.53
CA ARG A 37 8.12 16.48 7.40
C ARG A 37 7.97 17.27 8.70
N ALA A 38 6.99 16.96 9.53
CA ALA A 38 6.81 17.59 10.84
C ALA A 38 7.86 17.14 11.86
N ILE A 39 8.34 15.89 11.78
CA ILE A 39 9.38 15.34 12.66
C ILE A 39 10.77 15.84 12.26
N TYR A 40 11.02 16.03 10.96
CA TYR A 40 12.34 16.34 10.41
C TYR A 40 13.07 17.55 11.07
N PRO A 41 12.41 18.69 11.37
CA PRO A 41 13.08 19.83 12.00
C PRO A 41 13.57 19.55 13.43
N THR A 42 12.88 18.65 14.14
CA THR A 42 13.23 18.24 15.51
C THR A 42 13.94 16.89 15.53
N LEU A 43 14.43 16.41 14.39
CA LEU A 43 15.07 15.11 14.24
C LEU A 43 16.38 15.12 15.05
N SER A 44 16.25 14.69 16.29
CA SER A 44 17.33 14.56 17.26
C SER A 44 18.22 13.37 16.89
N SER A 45 19.44 13.30 17.44
CA SER A 45 20.22 12.06 17.46
C SER A 45 19.59 10.99 18.37
N ARG A 46 18.49 11.30 19.07
CA ARG A 46 17.72 10.33 19.84
C ARG A 46 17.10 9.28 18.92
N ALA A 47 17.36 8.02 19.24
CA ALA A 47 16.91 6.87 18.45
C ALA A 47 15.39 6.87 18.17
N VAL A 48 14.56 7.29 19.13
CA VAL A 48 13.10 7.28 19.01
C VAL A 48 12.58 8.19 17.88
N ASP A 49 13.14 9.40 17.74
CA ASP A 49 12.71 10.34 16.70
C ASP A 49 13.19 9.87 15.31
N GLN A 50 14.36 9.22 15.25
CA GLN A 50 14.87 8.60 14.03
C GLN A 50 14.04 7.39 13.59
N ASP A 51 13.63 6.55 14.54
CA ASP A 51 12.80 5.37 14.28
C ASP A 51 11.42 5.77 13.77
N GLU A 52 10.77 6.76 14.39
CA GLU A 52 9.45 7.20 13.95
C GLU A 52 9.50 7.92 12.59
N TYR A 53 10.54 8.71 12.33
CA TYR A 53 10.77 9.31 11.01
C TYR A 53 10.95 8.23 9.92
N ARG A 54 11.82 7.25 10.16
CA ARG A 54 12.05 6.13 9.23
C ARG A 54 10.77 5.34 8.99
N ARG A 55 10.05 5.02 10.07
CA ARG A 55 8.76 4.34 10.01
C ARG A 55 7.78 5.10 9.12
N CYS A 56 7.62 6.41 9.30
CA CYS A 56 6.73 7.21 8.44
C CYS A 56 7.09 7.08 6.96
N LEU A 57 8.38 7.16 6.62
CA LEU A 57 8.83 7.03 5.23
C LEU A 57 8.60 5.63 4.65
N ASP A 58 8.87 4.58 5.43
CA ASP A 58 8.73 3.20 4.97
C ASP A 58 7.26 2.84 4.73
N TRP A 59 6.36 3.22 5.64
CA TRP A 59 4.92 3.04 5.43
C TRP A 59 4.41 3.89 4.26
N ALA A 60 4.87 5.13 4.10
CA ALA A 60 4.44 5.97 2.98
C ALA A 60 4.81 5.34 1.63
N ARG A 61 6.03 4.81 1.52
CA ARG A 61 6.50 4.08 0.33
C ARG A 61 5.68 2.80 0.08
N MET A 62 5.35 2.06 1.13
CA MET A 62 4.49 0.88 1.03
C MET A 62 3.11 1.25 0.47
N HIS A 63 2.46 2.29 1.00
CA HIS A 63 1.18 2.75 0.48
C HIS A 63 1.25 3.17 -0.99
N LEU A 64 2.29 3.89 -1.40
CA LEU A 64 2.47 4.26 -2.81
C LEU A 64 2.61 3.03 -3.73
N ARG A 65 3.37 2.01 -3.32
CA ARG A 65 3.51 0.76 -4.09
C ARG A 65 2.18 0.03 -4.25
N ILE A 66 1.36 0.02 -3.20
CA ILE A 66 0.02 -0.58 -3.27
C ILE A 66 -0.88 0.23 -4.22
N ALA A 67 -0.85 1.56 -4.14
CA ALA A 67 -1.61 2.42 -5.04
C ALA A 67 -1.21 2.22 -6.51
N GLU A 68 0.09 2.07 -6.79
CA GLU A 68 0.63 1.76 -8.12
C GLU A 68 0.13 0.39 -8.61
N ALA A 69 0.22 -0.65 -7.80
CA ALA A 69 -0.26 -1.98 -8.16
C ALA A 69 -1.77 -1.99 -8.47
N ILE A 70 -2.59 -1.32 -7.65
CA ILE A 70 -4.04 -1.19 -7.89
C ILE A 70 -4.31 -0.45 -9.20
N THR A 71 -3.58 0.64 -9.46
CA THR A 71 -3.76 1.45 -10.68
C THR A 71 -3.36 0.68 -11.93
N SER A 72 -2.23 -0.03 -11.90
CA SER A 72 -1.77 -0.88 -13.00
C SER A 72 -2.75 -2.02 -13.27
N GLY A 73 -3.26 -2.68 -12.23
CA GLY A 73 -4.29 -3.72 -12.34
C GLY A 73 -5.60 -3.19 -12.96
N ALA A 74 -6.05 -2.01 -12.55
CA ALA A 74 -7.22 -1.37 -13.15
C ALA A 74 -7.00 -1.03 -14.64
N GLY A 75 -5.81 -0.56 -14.99
CA GLY A 75 -5.41 -0.30 -16.38
C GLY A 75 -5.44 -1.56 -17.24
N LEU A 76 -5.00 -2.70 -16.71
CA LEU A 76 -5.07 -3.99 -17.39
C LEU A 76 -6.51 -4.42 -17.67
N VAL A 77 -7.40 -4.37 -16.68
CA VAL A 77 -8.82 -4.72 -16.85
C VAL A 77 -9.48 -3.82 -17.90
N PHE A 78 -9.16 -2.52 -17.88
CA PHE A 78 -9.68 -1.58 -18.87
C PHE A 78 -9.19 -1.91 -20.29
N ALA A 79 -7.89 -2.22 -20.44
CA ALA A 79 -7.33 -2.65 -21.73
C ALA A 79 -7.98 -3.95 -22.23
N GLN A 80 -8.24 -4.91 -21.34
CA GLN A 80 -8.93 -6.15 -21.67
C GLN A 80 -10.35 -5.89 -22.19
N HIS A 81 -11.11 -5.07 -21.46
CA HIS A 81 -12.48 -4.71 -21.86
C HIS A 81 -12.51 -4.00 -23.21
N HIS A 82 -11.55 -3.10 -23.46
CA HIS A 82 -11.45 -2.40 -24.73
C HIS A 82 -11.19 -3.34 -25.92
N LEU A 83 -10.38 -4.40 -25.73
CA LEU A 83 -10.13 -5.41 -26.75
C LEU A 83 -11.34 -6.30 -26.99
N LEU A 84 -12.04 -6.73 -25.93
CA LEU A 84 -13.28 -7.51 -26.07
C LEU A 84 -14.36 -6.70 -26.81
N ALA A 85 -14.45 -5.40 -26.59
CA ALA A 85 -15.38 -4.52 -27.28
C ALA A 85 -15.00 -4.24 -28.74
N ASN A 86 -13.72 -4.42 -29.11
CA ASN A 86 -13.19 -4.13 -30.45
C ASN A 86 -12.37 -5.32 -31.00
N PRO A 87 -13.00 -6.31 -31.64
CA PRO A 87 -12.34 -7.54 -32.11
C PRO A 87 -11.21 -7.31 -33.13
N ASN A 88 -11.22 -6.15 -33.81
CA ASN A 88 -10.19 -5.75 -34.79
C ASN A 88 -9.10 -4.85 -34.18
N ALA A 89 -9.20 -4.49 -32.89
CA ALA A 89 -8.16 -3.75 -32.21
C ALA A 89 -6.94 -4.66 -32.00
N ARG A 90 -5.77 -4.24 -32.50
CA ARG A 90 -4.52 -4.94 -32.19
C ARG A 90 -4.31 -4.90 -30.68
N PRO A 91 -4.07 -6.05 -30.02
CA PRO A 91 -3.77 -6.05 -28.60
C PRO A 91 -2.50 -5.23 -28.35
N PRO A 92 -2.48 -4.31 -27.36
CA PRO A 92 -1.24 -3.91 -26.72
C PRO A 92 -0.64 -5.05 -25.87
N TYR A 93 -1.23 -6.26 -25.94
CA TYR A 93 -0.85 -7.45 -25.20
C TYR A 93 0.34 -8.15 -25.82
N THR A 94 1.52 -7.80 -25.33
CA THR A 94 2.57 -8.81 -25.08
C THR A 94 3.12 -8.70 -23.67
N HIS A 95 2.96 -7.56 -22.99
CA HIS A 95 3.60 -7.36 -21.70
C HIS A 95 2.73 -7.73 -20.50
N ALA A 96 1.45 -7.36 -20.49
CA ALA A 96 0.61 -7.54 -19.31
C ALA A 96 0.23 -9.00 -19.03
N GLY A 97 0.07 -9.83 -20.06
CA GLY A 97 -0.14 -11.27 -19.88
C GLY A 97 1.07 -11.98 -19.30
N ALA A 98 2.27 -11.63 -19.78
CA ALA A 98 3.54 -12.17 -19.26
C ALA A 98 3.81 -11.70 -17.82
N GLU A 99 3.59 -10.42 -17.51
CA GLU A 99 3.66 -9.90 -16.15
C GLU A 99 2.67 -10.61 -15.22
N THR A 100 1.39 -10.75 -15.62
CA THR A 100 0.38 -11.43 -14.82
C THR A 100 0.76 -12.88 -14.53
N GLN A 101 1.32 -13.58 -15.52
CA GLN A 101 1.82 -14.93 -15.35
C GLN A 101 2.99 -14.97 -14.35
N LEU A 102 3.97 -14.08 -14.48
CA LEU A 102 5.11 -14.00 -13.55
C LEU A 102 4.66 -13.67 -12.11
N TRP A 103 3.66 -12.81 -11.96
CA TRP A 103 3.07 -12.50 -10.65
C TRP A 103 2.33 -13.70 -10.06
N ASN A 104 1.53 -14.42 -10.85
CA ASN A 104 0.86 -15.64 -10.40
C ASN A 104 1.89 -16.71 -9.98
N GLU A 105 2.92 -16.94 -10.78
CA GLU A 105 4.03 -17.86 -10.47
C GLU A 105 4.74 -17.45 -9.17
N HIS A 106 4.97 -16.16 -8.96
CA HIS A 106 5.57 -15.65 -7.74
C HIS A 106 4.69 -15.91 -6.50
N PHE A 107 3.39 -15.61 -6.58
CA PHE A 107 2.48 -15.86 -5.47
C PHE A 107 2.31 -17.35 -5.18
N GLU A 108 2.21 -18.19 -6.20
CA GLU A 108 2.19 -19.65 -6.05
C GLU A 108 3.47 -20.15 -5.38
N SER A 109 4.65 -19.63 -5.76
CA SER A 109 5.93 -20.01 -5.16
C SER A 109 6.09 -19.64 -3.69
N GLN A 110 5.44 -18.55 -3.25
CA GLN A 110 5.49 -18.09 -1.85
C GLN A 110 4.36 -18.64 -0.98
N HIS A 111 3.26 -19.08 -1.60
CA HIS A 111 2.08 -19.58 -0.90
C HIS A 111 1.89 -21.09 -1.01
N ASP A 112 2.77 -21.83 -1.68
CA ASP A 112 2.81 -23.30 -1.56
C ASP A 112 3.16 -23.68 -0.11
N PRO A 113 2.19 -24.15 0.70
CA PRO A 113 2.44 -24.55 2.07
C PRO A 113 3.09 -25.94 2.15
N THR A 114 3.26 -26.62 1.01
CA THR A 114 3.89 -27.94 0.91
C THR A 114 5.34 -27.81 0.46
N GLY A 115 6.10 -27.00 1.19
CA GLY A 115 7.56 -26.96 1.05
C GLY A 115 8.16 -28.36 1.05
N ARG A 116 8.64 -28.80 -0.12
CA ARG A 116 9.75 -29.75 -0.20
C ARG A 116 10.83 -29.07 -1.05
N PRO A 117 11.95 -28.65 -0.43
CA PRO A 117 13.06 -28.07 -1.17
C PRO A 117 13.72 -29.16 -2.02
N ALA A 118 14.14 -28.80 -3.22
CA ALA A 118 15.13 -29.54 -4.00
C ALA A 118 16.54 -29.23 -3.48
#